data_AF-A0A9X5UB73-F1
#
_entry.id   AF-A0A9X5UB73-F1
#
_cell.length_a   1.000
_cell.length_b   1.000
_cell.length_c   1.000
_cell.angle_alpha   90.00
_cell.angle_beta   90.00
_cell.angle_gamma   90.00
#
_symmetry.space_group_name_H-M   'P 1'
#
loop_
_entity.id
_entity.type
_entity.pdbx_description
1 polymer ?
#
loop_
_entity_poly.entity_id
_entity_poly.type
_entity_poly.pdbx_seq_one_letter_code
_entity_poly.pdbx_strand_id
1 'polypeptide(L)'
;MPATATPAAARPAAGGGRLRGAVRGATPLALAGLLANVANLGVTLVIARAMSTRSYGATAQLFALFMIVSMPGSALLVGVVRRVTTWTRTGRADLVAGWAARVRRAGLRGVVAVAVLALVARGPLAHELSLPGPGGVAETLTAGAAWCLLCVDRGLLQAAHRYRELAANLLVDAAVKGAATAGLVLAGLAQTGAATAVLLGVLAALAHARRSLGPTARAGSAQAAEGAEAAETLPAPAWGAAAAAGGRERRLAAELGTALTALAFLALLQNVDVLIQGRLSPGESGQYAAVSVTCKVLMFGAVVLAGFLLPEAADRRHLGEHALHQLGATLAILALPAAVLLVAASAAPAALLSLAFGPRFTDASGALLPLAAAMTCLGATVLFTHYLLALGSRAVLVALGLTAAAAAGLIALAGGSPVTTARMDLAVQAVLAAVTGLLVARAARRTMSAPGAGRAATKVAHA
;
A
#
# COMPACT_ATOMS: atom_id res chain seq x y z
N MET A 1 -57.10 -7.47 -42.64
CA MET A 1 -55.86 -8.02 -42.05
C MET A 1 -55.13 -6.89 -41.32
N PRO A 2 -55.11 -6.84 -39.99
CA PRO A 2 -54.21 -5.94 -39.27
C PRO A 2 -52.92 -6.68 -38.89
N ALA A 3 -51.80 -5.98 -39.07
CA ALA A 3 -50.46 -6.47 -38.83
C ALA A 3 -50.20 -6.75 -37.33
N THR A 4 -49.63 -7.92 -37.04
CA THR A 4 -49.18 -8.35 -35.72
C THR A 4 -47.90 -7.62 -35.33
N ALA A 5 -47.96 -6.79 -34.28
CA ALA A 5 -46.79 -6.20 -33.64
C ALA A 5 -46.07 -7.25 -32.77
N THR A 6 -44.81 -7.54 -33.09
CA THR A 6 -43.90 -8.33 -32.24
C THR A 6 -43.55 -7.58 -30.96
N PRO A 7 -43.64 -8.20 -29.77
CA PRO A 7 -43.25 -7.55 -28.52
C PRO A 7 -41.73 -7.48 -28.42
N ALA A 8 -41.21 -6.28 -28.18
CA ALA A 8 -39.79 -6.05 -27.89
C ALA A 8 -39.41 -6.75 -26.58
N ALA A 9 -38.52 -7.74 -26.66
CA ALA A 9 -37.96 -8.43 -25.51
C ALA A 9 -37.21 -7.43 -24.61
N ALA A 10 -37.73 -7.21 -23.40
CA ALA A 10 -37.08 -6.43 -22.36
C ALA A 10 -35.73 -7.08 -22.00
N ARG A 11 -34.62 -6.40 -22.31
CA ARG A 11 -33.29 -6.79 -21.84
C ARG A 11 -33.26 -6.68 -20.31
N PRO A 12 -32.94 -7.76 -19.56
CA PRO A 12 -32.87 -7.68 -18.11
C PRO A 12 -31.71 -6.76 -17.68
N ALA A 13 -31.95 -5.98 -16.64
CA ALA A 13 -31.03 -5.02 -16.04
C ALA A 13 -29.75 -5.71 -15.51
N ALA A 14 -28.77 -5.93 -16.38
CA ALA A 14 -27.49 -6.58 -16.06
C ALA A 14 -26.56 -5.78 -15.14
N GLY A 15 -26.91 -4.53 -14.79
CA GLY A 15 -26.09 -3.63 -13.97
C GLY A 15 -26.16 -3.91 -12.46
N GLY A 16 -27.34 -4.23 -11.92
CA GLY A 16 -27.55 -4.35 -10.46
C GLY A 16 -26.93 -5.60 -9.82
N GLY A 17 -26.87 -6.71 -10.57
CA GLY A 17 -26.28 -7.97 -10.09
C GLY A 17 -24.75 -7.94 -10.02
N ARG A 18 -24.10 -7.25 -10.96
CA ARG A 18 -22.63 -7.11 -11.01
C ARG A 18 -22.10 -6.24 -9.87
N LEU A 19 -22.79 -5.14 -9.55
CA LEU A 19 -22.44 -4.26 -8.43
C LEU A 19 -22.63 -4.98 -7.08
N ARG A 20 -23.76 -5.68 -6.90
CA ARG A 20 -24.00 -6.47 -5.67
C ARG A 20 -22.99 -7.62 -5.50
N GLY A 21 -22.55 -8.26 -6.58
CA GLY A 21 -21.50 -9.29 -6.55
C GLY A 21 -20.12 -8.74 -6.19
N ALA A 22 -19.74 -7.59 -6.76
CA ALA A 22 -18.47 -6.92 -6.47
C ALA A 22 -18.39 -6.43 -5.02
N VAL A 23 -19.47 -5.81 -4.51
CA VAL A 23 -19.56 -5.33 -3.12
C VAL A 23 -19.52 -6.50 -2.13
N ARG A 24 -20.21 -7.61 -2.41
CA ARG A 24 -20.19 -8.81 -1.54
C ARG A 24 -18.80 -9.46 -1.44
N GLY A 25 -17.95 -9.33 -2.46
CA GLY A 25 -16.59 -9.86 -2.45
C GLY A 25 -15.54 -8.93 -1.80
N ALA A 26 -15.71 -7.61 -1.96
CA ALA A 26 -14.74 -6.61 -1.47
C ALA A 26 -14.87 -6.32 0.04
N THR A 27 -16.09 -6.37 0.59
CA THR A 27 -16.33 -6.06 2.01
C THR A 27 -15.60 -7.00 2.98
N PRO A 28 -15.61 -8.34 2.81
CA PRO A 28 -14.85 -9.22 3.71
C PRO A 28 -13.34 -8.97 3.67
N LEU A 29 -12.79 -8.64 2.50
CA LEU A 29 -11.38 -8.31 2.34
C LEU A 29 -11.02 -7.01 3.07
N ALA A 30 -11.87 -5.99 2.92
CA ALA A 30 -11.74 -4.70 3.61
C ALA A 30 -11.73 -4.87 5.14
N LEU A 31 -12.72 -5.59 5.66
CA LEU A 31 -12.88 -5.85 7.09
C LEU A 31 -11.71 -6.67 7.65
N ALA A 32 -11.27 -7.70 6.92
CA ALA A 32 -10.10 -8.50 7.31
C ALA A 32 -8.83 -7.65 7.37
N GLY A 33 -8.62 -6.76 6.39
CA GLY A 33 -7.49 -5.83 6.39
C GLY A 33 -7.55 -4.84 7.55
N LEU A 34 -8.73 -4.27 7.84
CA LEU A 34 -8.91 -3.37 8.99
C LEU A 34 -8.65 -4.08 10.31
N LEU A 35 -9.25 -5.26 10.51
CA LEU A 35 -9.07 -6.08 11.71
C LEU A 35 -7.59 -6.45 11.91
N ALA A 36 -6.92 -6.88 10.84
CA ALA A 36 -5.49 -7.19 10.84
C ALA A 36 -4.64 -5.99 11.28
N ASN A 37 -4.94 -4.78 10.79
CA ASN A 37 -4.22 -3.57 11.17
C ASN A 37 -4.47 -3.17 12.63
N VAL A 38 -5.71 -3.27 13.11
CA VAL A 38 -6.04 -3.01 14.52
C VAL A 38 -5.33 -4.01 15.44
N ALA A 39 -5.33 -5.31 15.07
CA ALA A 39 -4.61 -6.33 15.82
C ALA A 39 -3.09 -6.05 15.84
N ASN A 40 -2.49 -5.67 14.71
CA ASN A 40 -1.08 -5.30 14.64
C ASN A 40 -0.75 -4.08 15.54
N LEU A 41 -1.63 -3.08 15.60
CA LEU A 41 -1.48 -1.95 16.51
C LEU A 41 -1.54 -2.40 17.98
N GLY A 42 -2.52 -3.24 18.35
CA GLY A 42 -2.63 -3.79 19.70
C GLY A 42 -1.37 -4.54 20.14
N VAL A 43 -0.84 -5.43 19.29
CA VAL A 43 0.43 -6.14 19.54
C VAL A 43 1.58 -5.16 19.70
N THR A 44 1.65 -4.13 18.86
CA THR A 44 2.69 -3.08 18.94
C THR A 44 2.69 -2.39 20.31
N LEU A 45 1.51 -2.06 20.84
CA LEU A 45 1.38 -1.44 22.16
C LEU A 45 1.80 -2.40 23.29
N VAL A 46 1.42 -3.68 23.18
CA VAL A 46 1.82 -4.72 24.16
C VAL A 46 3.34 -4.87 24.20
N ILE A 47 3.99 -5.02 23.04
CA ILE A 47 5.45 -5.21 22.99
C ILE A 47 6.20 -3.94 23.41
N ALA A 48 5.67 -2.75 23.13
CA ALA A 48 6.29 -1.51 23.59
C ALA A 48 6.36 -1.44 25.12
N ARG A 49 5.33 -1.96 25.80
CA ARG A 49 5.30 -2.06 27.27
C ARG A 49 6.17 -3.19 27.82
N ALA A 50 6.44 -4.23 27.04
CA ALA A 50 7.35 -5.31 27.43
C ALA A 50 8.84 -4.98 27.22
N MET A 51 9.16 -4.11 26.25
CA MET A 51 10.54 -3.86 25.82
C MET A 51 11.17 -2.60 26.44
N SER A 52 12.50 -2.59 26.60
CA SER A 52 13.22 -1.35 26.88
C SER A 52 13.11 -0.35 25.72
N THR A 53 13.28 0.94 25.98
CA THR A 53 13.23 2.00 24.95
C THR A 53 14.21 1.71 23.81
N ARG A 54 15.47 1.36 24.13
CA ARG A 54 16.48 0.98 23.14
C ARG A 54 16.05 -0.20 22.26
N SER A 55 15.49 -1.26 22.85
CA SER A 55 15.07 -2.43 22.08
C SER A 55 13.85 -2.14 21.21
N TYR A 56 12.88 -1.37 21.73
CA TYR A 56 11.71 -0.96 20.96
C TYR A 56 12.08 -0.04 19.79
N GLY A 57 13.02 0.88 20.00
CA GLY A 57 13.57 1.72 18.93
C GLY A 57 14.27 0.90 17.84
N ALA A 58 15.06 -0.10 18.23
CA ALA A 58 15.65 -1.05 17.28
C ALA A 58 14.58 -1.82 16.49
N THR A 59 13.53 -2.31 17.15
CA THR A 59 12.38 -2.96 16.49
C THR A 59 11.72 -2.03 15.48
N ALA A 60 11.52 -0.75 15.81
CA ALA A 60 10.93 0.23 14.91
C ALA A 60 11.81 0.50 13.68
N GLN A 61 13.13 0.54 13.84
CA GLN A 61 14.08 0.64 12.72
C GLN A 61 14.01 -0.60 11.80
N LEU A 62 13.93 -1.80 12.38
CA LEU A 62 13.77 -3.04 11.61
C LEU A 62 12.43 -3.06 10.86
N PHE A 63 11.34 -2.62 11.50
CA PHE A 63 10.05 -2.47 10.81
C PHE A 63 10.09 -1.45 9.67
N ALA A 64 10.75 -0.30 9.88
CA ALA A 64 10.99 0.70 8.84
C ALA A 64 11.74 0.09 7.65
N LEU A 65 12.81 -0.67 7.92
CA LEU A 65 13.57 -1.39 6.89
C LEU A 65 12.70 -2.41 6.15
N PHE A 66 11.87 -3.19 6.85
CA PHE A 66 10.92 -4.11 6.23
C PHE A 66 9.93 -3.37 5.31
N MET A 67 9.37 -2.25 5.75
CA MET A 67 8.40 -1.47 4.94
C MET A 67 9.04 -0.96 3.64
N ILE A 68 10.29 -0.52 3.68
CA ILE A 68 11.03 -0.08 2.48
C ILE A 68 11.26 -1.27 1.53
N VAL A 69 11.77 -2.39 2.05
CA VAL A 69 12.12 -3.57 1.22
C VAL A 69 10.88 -4.29 0.67
N SER A 70 9.76 -4.24 1.38
CA SER A 70 8.51 -4.91 0.98
C SER A 70 7.69 -4.14 -0.08
N MET A 71 7.96 -2.84 -0.31
CA MET A 71 7.20 -2.03 -1.26
C MET A 71 7.14 -2.56 -2.69
N PRO A 72 8.22 -3.10 -3.29
CA PRO A 72 8.15 -3.73 -4.60
C PRO A 72 7.14 -4.88 -4.66
N GLY A 73 6.77 -5.50 -3.54
CA GLY A 73 5.75 -6.55 -3.51
C GLY A 73 4.38 -6.05 -4.00
N SER A 74 3.94 -4.88 -3.53
CA SER A 74 2.67 -4.27 -3.96
C SER A 74 2.63 -4.09 -5.49
N ALA A 75 3.79 -3.86 -6.12
CA ALA A 75 3.92 -3.84 -7.57
C ALA A 75 3.62 -5.16 -8.24
N LEU A 76 4.27 -6.20 -7.73
CA LEU A 76 4.21 -7.54 -8.28
C LEU A 76 2.77 -8.03 -8.21
N LEU A 77 2.06 -7.72 -7.13
CA LEU A 77 0.64 -8.01 -6.99
C LEU A 77 -0.18 -7.43 -8.15
N VAL A 78 -0.09 -6.12 -8.39
CA VAL A 78 -0.85 -5.45 -9.47
C VAL A 78 -0.45 -6.00 -10.84
N GLY A 79 0.85 -6.18 -11.08
CA GLY A 79 1.38 -6.75 -12.32
C GLY A 79 0.86 -8.15 -12.59
N VAL A 80 0.77 -9.00 -11.56
CA VAL A 80 0.22 -10.36 -11.63
C VAL A 80 -1.27 -10.31 -11.94
N VAL A 81 -2.05 -9.54 -11.18
CA VAL A 81 -3.50 -9.40 -11.40
C VAL A 81 -3.78 -9.03 -12.84
N ARG A 82 -3.11 -7.98 -13.33
CA ARG A 82 -3.29 -7.51 -14.69
C ARG A 82 -2.92 -8.57 -15.72
N ARG A 83 -1.75 -9.20 -15.60
CA ARG A 83 -1.24 -10.19 -16.56
C ARG A 83 -2.17 -11.40 -16.65
N VAL A 84 -2.60 -11.92 -15.50
CA VAL A 84 -3.51 -13.07 -15.45
C VAL A 84 -4.87 -12.70 -16.02
N THR A 85 -5.46 -11.57 -15.64
CA THR A 85 -6.74 -11.11 -16.20
C THR A 85 -6.68 -10.93 -17.73
N THR A 86 -5.57 -10.42 -18.27
CA THR A 86 -5.38 -10.33 -19.73
C THR A 86 -5.33 -11.71 -20.39
N TRP A 87 -4.62 -12.68 -19.82
CA TRP A 87 -4.59 -14.04 -20.35
C TRP A 87 -5.95 -14.73 -20.29
N THR A 88 -6.66 -14.64 -19.17
CA THR A 88 -8.02 -15.20 -19.04
C THR A 88 -8.99 -14.60 -20.06
N ARG A 89 -8.93 -13.28 -20.30
CA ARG A 89 -9.78 -12.62 -21.31
C ARG A 89 -9.43 -12.96 -22.77
N THR A 90 -8.22 -13.47 -23.01
CA THR A 90 -7.74 -13.81 -24.37
C THR A 90 -7.72 -15.32 -24.61
N GLY A 91 -8.41 -16.11 -23.78
CA GLY A 91 -8.49 -17.58 -23.91
C GLY A 91 -7.20 -18.33 -23.55
N ARG A 92 -6.19 -17.65 -22.97
CA ARG A 92 -4.85 -18.20 -22.68
C ARG A 92 -4.65 -18.54 -21.20
N ALA A 93 -5.70 -19.01 -20.54
CA ALA A 93 -5.70 -19.28 -19.09
C ALA A 93 -4.78 -20.46 -18.71
N ASP A 94 -4.56 -21.39 -19.65
CA ASP A 94 -3.63 -22.53 -19.54
C ASP A 94 -2.19 -22.10 -19.21
N LEU A 95 -1.75 -20.95 -19.73
CA LEU A 95 -0.41 -20.41 -19.52
C LEU A 95 -0.14 -19.95 -18.07
N VAL A 96 -1.21 -19.68 -17.30
CA VAL A 96 -1.10 -19.08 -15.95
C VAL A 96 -0.33 -20.00 -15.01
N ALA A 97 -0.64 -21.31 -15.00
CA ALA A 97 -0.04 -22.26 -14.08
C ALA A 97 1.47 -22.41 -14.32
N GLY A 98 1.87 -22.59 -15.59
CA GLY A 98 3.28 -22.73 -15.97
C GLY A 98 4.09 -21.45 -15.72
N TRP A 99 3.51 -20.29 -15.99
CA TRP A 99 4.12 -19.00 -15.68
C TRP A 99 4.25 -18.77 -14.18
N ALA A 100 3.18 -19.00 -13.40
CA ALA A 100 3.19 -18.84 -11.95
C ALA A 100 4.24 -19.75 -11.30
N ALA A 101 4.37 -21.00 -11.75
CA ALA A 101 5.40 -21.92 -11.26
C ALA A 101 6.82 -21.41 -11.55
N ARG A 102 7.08 -20.83 -12.74
CA ARG A 102 8.38 -20.22 -13.07
C ARG A 102 8.67 -18.99 -12.21
N VAL A 103 7.71 -18.08 -12.06
CA VAL A 103 7.84 -16.88 -11.22
C VAL A 103 8.08 -17.26 -9.76
N ARG A 104 7.36 -18.25 -9.23
CA ARG A 104 7.55 -18.76 -7.87
C ARG A 104 8.93 -19.36 -7.66
N ARG A 105 9.44 -20.16 -8.62
CA ARG A 105 10.80 -20.71 -8.55
C ARG A 105 11.87 -19.62 -8.59
N ALA A 106 11.73 -18.65 -9.49
CA ALA A 106 12.63 -17.50 -9.57
C ALA A 106 12.58 -16.66 -8.29
N GLY A 107 11.37 -16.38 -7.79
CA GLY A 107 11.16 -15.65 -6.54
C GLY A 107 11.74 -16.38 -5.33
N LEU A 108 11.59 -17.71 -5.24
CA LEU A 108 12.20 -18.49 -4.16
C LEU A 108 13.73 -18.42 -4.19
N ARG A 109 14.34 -18.54 -5.39
CA ARG A 109 15.79 -18.34 -5.55
C ARG A 109 16.20 -16.93 -5.13
N GLY A 110 15.41 -15.92 -5.49
CA GLY A 110 15.62 -14.54 -5.06
C GLY A 110 15.56 -14.37 -3.54
N VAL A 111 14.56 -14.96 -2.87
CA VAL A 111 14.44 -14.94 -1.41
C VAL A 111 15.64 -15.61 -0.74
N VAL A 112 16.07 -16.78 -1.24
CA VAL A 112 17.26 -17.48 -0.73
C VAL A 112 18.52 -16.64 -0.94
N ALA A 113 18.70 -16.04 -2.12
CA ALA A 113 19.84 -15.17 -2.39
C ALA A 113 19.85 -13.95 -1.45
N VAL A 114 18.71 -13.28 -1.26
CA VAL A 114 18.60 -12.17 -0.30
C VAL A 114 18.87 -12.65 1.12
N ALA A 115 18.38 -13.81 1.53
CA ALA A 115 18.63 -14.35 2.87
C ALA A 115 20.13 -14.59 3.11
N VAL A 116 20.84 -15.20 2.15
CA VAL A 116 22.29 -15.42 2.23
C VAL A 116 23.05 -14.09 2.28
N LEU A 117 22.72 -13.15 1.38
CA LEU A 117 23.34 -11.82 1.38
C LEU A 117 23.06 -11.06 2.68
N ALA A 118 21.84 -11.17 3.22
CA ALA A 118 21.44 -10.52 4.45
C ALA A 118 22.17 -11.12 5.67
N LEU A 119 22.44 -12.42 5.69
CA LEU A 119 23.25 -13.06 6.73
C LEU A 119 24.70 -12.55 6.73
N VAL A 120 25.27 -12.26 5.56
CA VAL A 120 26.61 -11.67 5.42
C VAL A 120 26.58 -10.19 5.82
N ALA A 121 25.57 -9.44 5.37
CA ALA A 121 25.47 -8.00 5.58
C ALA A 121 24.94 -7.59 6.97
N ARG A 122 24.42 -8.51 7.78
CA ARG A 122 23.77 -8.19 9.07
C ARG A 122 24.66 -7.43 10.05
N GLY A 123 25.96 -7.71 10.08
CA GLY A 123 26.91 -7.05 10.97
C GLY A 123 27.11 -5.59 10.59
N PRO A 124 27.59 -5.30 9.35
CA PRO A 124 27.73 -3.94 8.84
C PRO A 124 26.43 -3.14 8.94
N LEU A 125 25.30 -3.71 8.53
CA LEU A 125 24.01 -3.02 8.59
C LEU A 125 23.56 -2.72 10.02
N ALA A 126 23.79 -3.64 10.97
CA ALA A 126 23.46 -3.37 12.37
C ALA A 126 24.34 -2.28 12.97
N HIS A 127 25.62 -2.21 12.57
CA HIS A 127 26.51 -1.13 12.97
C HIS A 127 26.08 0.21 12.38
N GLU A 128 25.79 0.26 11.07
CA GLU A 128 25.32 1.46 10.37
C GLU A 128 23.98 1.97 10.89
N LEU A 129 23.10 1.09 11.38
CA LEU A 129 21.82 1.45 11.99
C LEU A 129 21.92 1.63 13.52
N SER A 130 23.13 1.55 14.09
CA SER A 130 23.39 1.64 15.53
C SER A 130 22.49 0.71 16.37
N LEU A 131 22.19 -0.49 15.85
CA LEU A 131 21.33 -1.47 16.51
C LEU A 131 22.04 -2.11 17.73
N PRO A 132 21.30 -2.61 18.72
CA PRO A 132 21.88 -3.30 19.87
C PRO A 132 22.68 -4.58 19.51
N GLY A 133 22.42 -5.15 18.34
CA GLY A 133 23.14 -6.30 17.81
C GLY A 133 22.67 -6.67 16.39
N PRO A 134 23.31 -7.67 15.76
CA PRO A 134 23.00 -8.08 14.38
C PRO A 134 21.68 -8.86 14.23
N GLY A 135 21.07 -9.24 15.34
CA GLY A 135 19.82 -10.00 15.35
C GLY A 135 18.65 -9.19 14.80
N GLY A 136 17.84 -9.83 13.96
CA GLY A 136 16.66 -9.23 13.33
C GLY A 136 16.93 -8.61 11.96
N VAL A 137 18.17 -8.26 11.61
CA VAL A 137 18.46 -7.65 10.29
C VAL A 137 18.22 -8.65 9.16
N ALA A 138 18.78 -9.86 9.28
CA ALA A 138 18.66 -10.88 8.25
C ALA A 138 17.22 -11.36 8.09
N GLU A 139 16.51 -11.54 9.20
CA GLU A 139 15.10 -11.93 9.26
C GLU A 139 14.22 -10.88 8.59
N THR A 140 14.46 -9.60 8.87
CA THR A 140 13.74 -8.45 8.29
C THR A 140 13.90 -8.37 6.78
N LEU A 141 15.14 -8.43 6.28
CA LEU A 141 15.43 -8.36 4.84
C LEU A 141 14.84 -9.58 4.10
N THR A 142 14.97 -10.76 4.70
CA THR A 142 14.38 -12.00 4.17
C THR A 142 12.86 -11.92 4.15
N ALA A 143 12.24 -11.37 5.19
CA ALA A 143 10.79 -11.16 5.25
C ALA A 143 10.32 -10.20 4.17
N GLY A 144 11.05 -9.11 3.92
CA GLY A 144 10.76 -8.18 2.83
C GLY A 144 10.82 -8.83 1.45
N ALA A 145 11.84 -9.65 1.18
CA ALA A 145 11.93 -10.41 -0.07
C ALA A 145 10.82 -11.48 -0.18
N ALA A 146 10.51 -12.19 0.91
CA ALA A 146 9.43 -13.17 0.95
C ALA A 146 8.06 -12.51 0.78
N TRP A 147 7.89 -11.27 1.25
CA TRP A 147 6.69 -10.47 1.04
C TRP A 147 6.46 -10.19 -0.45
N CYS A 148 7.51 -9.87 -1.20
CA CYS A 148 7.41 -9.71 -2.65
C CYS A 148 6.86 -10.97 -3.34
N LEU A 149 7.29 -12.14 -2.91
CA LEU A 149 6.79 -13.43 -3.40
C LEU A 149 5.34 -13.71 -2.91
N LEU A 150 5.01 -13.35 -1.68
CA LEU A 150 3.64 -13.43 -1.14
C LEU A 150 2.68 -12.55 -1.95
N CYS A 151 3.10 -11.36 -2.34
CA CYS A 151 2.31 -10.47 -3.20
C CYS A 151 2.00 -11.07 -4.57
N VAL A 152 2.89 -11.87 -5.14
CA VAL A 152 2.61 -12.64 -6.36
C VAL A 152 1.45 -13.61 -6.13
N ASP A 153 1.50 -14.39 -5.04
CA ASP A 153 0.45 -15.36 -4.71
C ASP A 153 -0.88 -14.67 -4.34
N ARG A 154 -0.84 -13.55 -3.62
CA ARG A 154 -2.02 -12.70 -3.37
C ARG A 154 -2.61 -12.14 -4.67
N GLY A 155 -1.76 -11.75 -5.62
CA GLY A 155 -2.20 -11.31 -6.94
C GLY A 155 -2.89 -12.42 -7.73
N LEU A 156 -2.42 -13.67 -7.63
CA LEU A 156 -3.09 -14.82 -8.25
C LEU A 156 -4.47 -15.09 -7.62
N LEU A 157 -4.57 -15.03 -6.29
CA LEU A 157 -5.86 -15.17 -5.59
C LEU A 157 -6.84 -14.06 -6.00
N GLN A 158 -6.36 -12.82 -6.10
CA GLN A 158 -7.16 -11.68 -6.51
C GLN A 158 -7.61 -11.78 -7.98
N ALA A 159 -6.73 -12.22 -8.88
CA ALA A 159 -7.07 -12.44 -10.29
C ALA A 159 -8.09 -13.57 -10.48
N ALA A 160 -8.08 -14.57 -9.60
CA ALA A 160 -9.05 -15.66 -9.57
C ALA A 160 -10.36 -15.29 -8.83
N HIS A 161 -10.53 -14.04 -8.38
CA HIS A 161 -11.66 -13.57 -7.58
C HIS A 161 -11.88 -14.35 -6.26
N ARG A 162 -10.81 -14.92 -5.71
CA ARG A 162 -10.81 -15.73 -4.47
C ARG A 162 -10.65 -14.84 -3.23
N TYR A 163 -11.58 -13.91 -3.08
CA TYR A 163 -11.51 -12.86 -2.05
C TYR A 163 -11.63 -13.41 -0.62
N ARG A 164 -12.33 -14.54 -0.42
CA ARG A 164 -12.44 -15.19 0.89
C ARG A 164 -11.10 -15.75 1.34
N GLU A 165 -10.38 -16.42 0.44
CA GLU A 165 -9.05 -16.96 0.71
C GLU A 165 -8.01 -15.85 0.86
N LEU A 166 -8.14 -14.76 0.10
CA LEU A 166 -7.30 -13.58 0.27
C LEU A 166 -7.54 -12.91 1.63
N ALA A 167 -8.79 -12.77 2.06
CA ALA A 167 -9.14 -12.24 3.37
C ALA A 167 -8.59 -13.14 4.50
N ALA A 168 -8.78 -14.47 4.40
CA ALA A 168 -8.19 -15.42 5.33
C ALA A 168 -6.66 -15.34 5.36
N ASN A 169 -6.03 -15.12 4.20
CA ASN A 169 -4.59 -14.95 4.11
C ASN A 169 -4.07 -13.72 4.87
N LEU A 170 -4.78 -12.59 4.81
CA LEU A 170 -4.45 -11.39 5.60
C LEU A 170 -4.57 -11.65 7.10
N LEU A 171 -5.59 -12.41 7.51
CA LEU A 171 -5.79 -12.78 8.91
C LEU A 171 -4.71 -13.75 9.40
N VAL A 172 -4.31 -14.74 8.59
CA VAL A 172 -3.21 -15.67 8.92
C VAL A 172 -1.90 -14.92 9.11
N ASP A 173 -1.57 -13.99 8.20
CA ASP A 173 -0.40 -13.11 8.31
C ASP A 173 -0.41 -12.34 9.65
N ALA A 174 -1.51 -11.64 9.94
CA ALA A 174 -1.64 -10.84 11.17
C ALA A 174 -1.65 -11.70 12.44
N ALA A 175 -2.35 -12.83 12.44
CA ALA A 175 -2.47 -13.70 13.61
C ALA A 175 -1.13 -14.38 13.95
N VAL A 176 -0.46 -14.98 12.96
CA VAL A 176 0.83 -15.64 13.18
C VAL A 176 1.89 -14.62 13.57
N LYS A 177 2.00 -13.50 12.83
CA LYS A 177 2.92 -12.41 13.17
C LYS A 177 2.63 -11.88 14.57
N GLY A 178 1.39 -11.57 14.89
CA GLY A 178 0.99 -11.01 16.18
C GLY A 178 1.30 -11.95 17.35
N ALA A 179 0.88 -13.20 17.26
CA ALA A 179 1.11 -14.21 18.28
C ALA A 179 2.61 -14.52 18.47
N ALA A 180 3.36 -14.68 17.36
CA ALA A 180 4.80 -14.89 17.43
C ALA A 180 5.53 -13.66 17.97
N THR A 181 5.09 -12.43 17.63
CA THR A 181 5.71 -11.21 18.14
C THR A 181 5.51 -11.12 19.65
N ALA A 182 4.28 -11.29 20.13
CA ALA A 182 3.99 -11.31 21.56
C ALA A 182 4.79 -12.41 22.28
N GLY A 183 4.74 -13.65 21.78
CA GLY A 183 5.43 -14.80 22.39
C GLY A 183 6.95 -14.64 22.45
N LEU A 184 7.60 -14.32 21.32
CA LEU A 184 9.07 -14.22 21.25
C LEU A 184 9.60 -13.00 21.99
N VAL A 185 8.89 -11.87 21.96
CA VAL A 185 9.30 -10.68 22.73
C VAL A 185 9.14 -10.91 24.23
N LEU A 186 8.02 -11.50 24.67
CA LEU A 186 7.80 -11.82 26.08
C LEU A 186 8.76 -12.91 26.60
N ALA A 187 9.25 -13.78 25.71
CA ALA A 187 10.31 -14.74 26.00
C ALA A 187 11.72 -14.10 26.07
N GLY A 188 11.84 -12.78 25.90
CA GLY A 188 13.10 -12.05 26.06
C GLY A 188 13.95 -11.90 24.80
N LEU A 189 13.48 -12.34 23.61
CA LEU A 189 14.24 -12.21 22.35
C LEU A 189 14.22 -10.79 21.76
N ALA A 190 13.49 -9.86 22.39
CA ALA A 190 13.47 -8.43 22.07
C ALA A 190 13.31 -8.15 20.55
N GLN A 191 14.16 -7.29 19.97
CA GLN A 191 14.06 -6.90 18.54
C GLN A 191 14.27 -8.06 17.58
N THR A 192 15.11 -9.04 17.93
CA THR A 192 15.32 -10.25 17.12
C THR A 192 14.05 -11.09 17.08
N GLY A 193 13.36 -11.23 18.23
CA GLY A 193 12.09 -11.92 18.33
C GLY A 193 11.00 -11.27 17.48
N ALA A 194 10.90 -9.93 17.54
CA ALA A 194 9.95 -9.18 16.72
C ALA A 194 10.22 -9.36 15.21
N ALA A 195 11.47 -9.23 14.76
CA ALA A 195 11.83 -9.43 13.35
C ALA A 195 11.60 -10.86 12.88
N THR A 196 11.92 -11.85 13.71
CA THR A 196 11.64 -13.27 13.42
C THR A 196 10.14 -13.52 13.28
N ALA A 197 9.32 -12.90 14.13
CA ALA A 197 7.87 -13.01 14.05
C ALA A 197 7.29 -12.43 12.75
N VAL A 198 7.87 -11.33 12.23
CA VAL A 198 7.52 -10.81 10.89
C VAL A 198 7.80 -11.86 9.82
N LEU A 199 9.00 -12.43 9.82
CA LEU A 199 9.36 -13.48 8.87
C LEU A 199 8.40 -14.68 8.97
N LEU A 200 8.10 -15.15 10.17
CA LEU A 200 7.16 -16.25 10.39
C LEU A 200 5.75 -15.94 9.87
N GLY A 201 5.24 -14.72 10.12
CA GLY A 201 3.95 -14.27 9.60
C GLY A 201 3.90 -14.28 8.07
N VAL A 202 4.93 -13.73 7.42
CA VAL A 202 5.05 -13.70 5.96
C VAL A 202 5.15 -15.13 5.38
N LEU A 203 5.95 -16.00 5.98
CA LEU A 203 6.09 -17.40 5.54
C LEU A 203 4.80 -18.20 5.73
N ALA A 204 4.09 -18.01 6.85
CA ALA A 204 2.81 -18.65 7.10
C ALA A 204 1.75 -18.19 6.10
N ALA A 205 1.69 -16.88 5.81
CA ALA A 205 0.82 -16.33 4.78
C ALA A 205 1.19 -16.87 3.39
N LEU A 206 2.49 -17.00 3.07
CA LEU A 206 2.93 -17.57 1.81
C LEU A 206 2.51 -19.04 1.66
N ALA A 207 2.68 -19.83 2.73
CA ALA A 207 2.25 -21.22 2.75
C ALA A 207 0.72 -21.35 2.63
N HIS A 208 -0.03 -20.51 3.33
CA HIS A 208 -1.49 -20.45 3.21
C HIS A 208 -1.91 -20.13 1.78
N ALA A 209 -1.39 -19.05 1.18
CA ALA A 209 -1.75 -18.64 -0.18
C ALA A 209 -1.48 -19.74 -1.21
N ARG A 210 -0.35 -20.46 -1.09
CA ARG A 210 -0.02 -21.59 -1.97
C ARG A 210 -0.95 -22.78 -1.81
N ARG A 211 -1.34 -23.12 -0.58
CA ARG A 211 -2.33 -24.18 -0.31
C ARG A 211 -3.70 -23.80 -0.87
N SER A 212 -4.11 -22.55 -0.68
CA SER A 212 -5.36 -22.04 -1.24
C SER A 212 -5.34 -22.15 -2.76
N LEU A 213 -4.25 -21.74 -3.42
CA LEU A 213 -4.07 -21.83 -4.88
C LEU A 213 -3.88 -23.26 -5.45
N GLY A 214 -4.14 -24.31 -4.66
CA GLY A 214 -4.04 -25.72 -5.04
C GLY A 214 -4.88 -26.16 -6.26
N PRO A 215 -4.98 -27.47 -6.55
CA PRO A 215 -5.37 -28.03 -7.86
C PRO A 215 -6.72 -27.59 -8.46
N THR A 216 -7.59 -26.95 -7.68
CA THR A 216 -8.90 -26.41 -8.08
C THR A 216 -8.84 -25.36 -9.20
N ALA A 217 -7.66 -24.82 -9.53
CA ALA A 217 -7.46 -24.00 -10.72
C ALA A 217 -7.78 -24.73 -12.04
N ARG A 218 -7.83 -26.07 -12.05
CA ARG A 218 -8.25 -26.88 -13.23
C ARG A 218 -9.76 -26.91 -13.46
N ALA A 219 -10.57 -26.71 -12.42
CA ALA A 219 -12.03 -26.80 -12.53
C ALA A 219 -12.65 -25.47 -12.99
N GLY A 220 -12.11 -24.33 -12.53
CA GLY A 220 -12.58 -23.00 -12.95
C GLY A 220 -12.17 -22.62 -14.39
N SER A 221 -11.07 -23.18 -14.90
CA SER A 221 -10.66 -23.02 -16.30
C SER A 221 -11.56 -23.78 -17.28
N ALA A 222 -12.16 -24.90 -16.86
CA ALA A 222 -13.10 -25.68 -17.69
C ALA A 222 -14.44 -24.94 -17.87
N GLN A 223 -15.00 -24.37 -16.79
CA GLN A 223 -16.23 -23.58 -16.86
C GLN A 223 -16.06 -22.23 -17.58
N ALA A 224 -14.88 -21.61 -17.50
CA ALA A 224 -14.59 -20.39 -18.26
C ALA A 224 -14.35 -20.68 -19.76
N ALA A 225 -13.87 -21.88 -20.11
CA ALA A 225 -13.72 -22.33 -21.49
C ALA A 225 -15.07 -22.61 -22.16
N GLU A 226 -16.01 -23.28 -21.46
CA GLU A 226 -17.38 -23.51 -21.95
C GLU A 226 -18.14 -22.19 -22.20
N GLY A 227 -17.92 -21.17 -21.37
CA GLY A 227 -18.50 -19.84 -21.58
C GLY A 227 -17.86 -19.02 -22.72
N ALA A 228 -16.64 -19.38 -23.14
CA ALA A 228 -15.88 -18.69 -24.18
C ALA A 228 -16.12 -19.29 -25.57
N GLU A 229 -16.32 -20.61 -25.68
CA GLU A 229 -16.74 -21.28 -26.93
C GLU A 229 -18.08 -20.74 -27.45
N ALA A 230 -19.00 -20.38 -26.55
CA ALA A 230 -20.27 -19.74 -26.91
C ALA A 230 -20.10 -18.30 -27.49
N ALA A 231 -18.96 -17.65 -27.28
CA ALA A 231 -18.67 -16.28 -27.72
C ALA A 231 -17.77 -16.21 -28.97
N GLU A 232 -17.24 -17.35 -29.45
CA GLU A 232 -16.22 -17.43 -30.51
C GLU A 232 -16.81 -17.53 -31.93
N THR A 233 -18.03 -17.01 -32.16
CA THR A 233 -18.69 -17.02 -33.48
C THR A 233 -18.54 -15.71 -34.27
N LEU A 234 -17.62 -14.81 -33.90
CA LEU A 234 -17.38 -13.57 -34.66
C LEU A 234 -15.89 -13.39 -35.02
N PRO A 235 -15.54 -13.28 -36.33
CA PRO A 235 -14.15 -13.15 -36.76
C PRO A 235 -13.63 -11.72 -36.55
N ALA A 236 -12.40 -11.57 -36.05
CA ALA A 236 -11.72 -10.27 -35.88
C ALA A 236 -10.39 -10.19 -36.68
N PRO A 237 -9.99 -9.00 -37.17
CA PRO A 237 -8.82 -8.85 -38.05
C PRO A 237 -7.47 -8.88 -37.29
N ALA A 238 -6.54 -9.71 -37.75
CA ALA A 238 -5.41 -10.19 -36.94
C ALA A 238 -4.09 -9.38 -37.00
N TRP A 239 -3.91 -8.42 -37.92
CA TRP A 239 -2.57 -7.89 -38.23
C TRP A 239 -2.26 -6.49 -37.64
N GLY A 240 -3.27 -5.67 -37.31
CA GLY A 240 -3.09 -4.39 -36.59
C GLY A 240 -3.16 -4.50 -35.05
N ALA A 241 -3.81 -5.55 -34.55
CA ALA A 241 -4.06 -5.74 -33.12
C ALA A 241 -2.80 -6.11 -32.32
N ALA A 242 -1.86 -6.85 -32.91
CA ALA A 242 -0.65 -7.33 -32.23
C ALA A 242 0.37 -6.20 -31.96
N ALA A 243 0.62 -5.31 -32.94
CA ALA A 243 1.50 -4.15 -32.75
C ALA A 243 0.88 -3.12 -31.78
N ALA A 244 -0.43 -2.89 -31.89
CA ALA A 244 -1.18 -2.05 -30.94
C ALA A 244 -1.22 -2.67 -29.53
N ALA A 245 -1.26 -4.01 -29.41
CA ALA A 245 -1.16 -4.72 -28.14
C ALA A 245 0.23 -4.56 -27.51
N GLY A 246 1.31 -4.71 -28.29
CA GLY A 246 2.69 -4.51 -27.80
C GLY A 246 2.96 -3.07 -27.34
N GLY A 247 2.45 -2.08 -28.07
CA GLY A 247 2.52 -0.66 -27.65
C GLY A 247 1.71 -0.37 -26.38
N ARG A 248 0.52 -0.95 -26.27
CA ARG A 248 -0.34 -0.82 -25.08
C ARG A 248 0.30 -1.49 -23.85
N GLU A 249 0.93 -2.66 -24.02
CA GLU A 249 1.65 -3.34 -22.94
C GLU A 249 2.84 -2.54 -22.41
N ARG A 250 3.66 -1.96 -23.29
CA ARG A 250 4.78 -1.09 -22.91
C ARG A 250 4.31 0.16 -22.15
N ARG A 251 3.23 0.81 -22.60
CA ARG A 251 2.69 1.99 -21.94
C ARG A 251 2.20 1.67 -20.52
N LEU A 252 1.47 0.58 -20.36
CA LEU A 252 1.01 0.14 -19.04
C LEU A 252 2.15 -0.33 -18.13
N ALA A 253 3.21 -0.94 -18.68
CA ALA A 253 4.41 -1.27 -17.90
C ALA A 253 5.09 0.01 -17.37
N ALA A 254 5.13 1.07 -18.18
CA ALA A 254 5.62 2.36 -17.74
C ALA A 254 4.72 3.01 -16.68
N GLU A 255 3.39 2.95 -16.83
CA GLU A 255 2.42 3.47 -15.85
C GLU A 255 2.52 2.74 -14.50
N LEU A 256 2.64 1.41 -14.54
CA LEU A 256 2.94 0.60 -13.35
C LEU A 256 4.25 1.07 -12.74
N GLY A 257 5.37 1.03 -13.48
CA GLY A 257 6.67 1.50 -13.00
C GLY A 257 6.61 2.87 -12.33
N THR A 258 5.83 3.80 -12.90
CA THR A 258 5.59 5.13 -12.34
C THR A 258 4.93 5.06 -10.96
N ALA A 259 3.83 4.33 -10.83
CA ALA A 259 3.13 4.16 -9.55
C ALA A 259 4.01 3.50 -8.47
N LEU A 260 4.89 2.58 -8.86
CA LEU A 260 5.78 1.88 -7.93
C LEU A 260 6.87 2.78 -7.39
N THR A 261 7.49 3.57 -8.27
CA THR A 261 8.46 4.57 -7.86
C THR A 261 7.82 5.56 -6.87
N ALA A 262 6.57 5.95 -7.11
CA ALA A 262 5.85 6.81 -6.17
C ALA A 262 5.65 6.15 -4.80
N LEU A 263 5.17 4.89 -4.77
CA LEU A 263 4.96 4.13 -3.54
C LEU A 263 6.27 3.88 -2.77
N ALA A 264 7.36 3.62 -3.47
CA ALA A 264 8.68 3.46 -2.87
C ALA A 264 9.16 4.76 -2.19
N PHE A 265 9.02 5.90 -2.86
CA PHE A 265 9.35 7.19 -2.25
C PHE A 265 8.43 7.53 -1.07
N LEU A 266 7.13 7.24 -1.16
CA LEU A 266 6.21 7.43 -0.04
C LEU A 266 6.58 6.55 1.15
N ALA A 267 6.93 5.28 0.94
CA ALA A 267 7.37 4.40 2.02
C ALA A 267 8.69 4.84 2.65
N LEU A 268 9.61 5.36 1.84
CA LEU A 268 10.85 5.97 2.33
C LEU A 268 10.54 7.21 3.17
N LEU A 269 9.74 8.15 2.66
CA LEU A 269 9.33 9.37 3.37
C LEU A 269 8.58 9.07 4.68
N GLN A 270 7.84 7.96 4.75
CA GLN A 270 7.18 7.55 5.99
C GLN A 270 8.14 7.01 7.04
N ASN A 271 9.34 6.55 6.69
CA ASN A 271 10.17 5.75 7.60
C ASN A 271 11.63 6.23 7.72
N VAL A 272 12.04 7.20 6.90
CA VAL A 272 13.40 7.76 6.91
C VAL A 272 13.72 8.49 8.21
N ASP A 273 12.70 9.12 8.82
CA ASP A 273 12.78 9.78 10.13
C ASP A 273 13.26 8.81 11.22
N VAL A 274 12.60 7.66 11.34
CA VAL A 274 12.90 6.64 12.36
C VAL A 274 14.26 6.00 12.12
N LEU A 275 14.63 5.74 10.85
CA LEU A 275 15.94 5.16 10.52
C LEU A 275 17.09 6.10 10.87
N ILE A 276 17.00 7.38 10.47
CA ILE A 276 18.09 8.33 10.74
C ILE A 276 18.14 8.69 12.23
N GLN A 277 16.99 8.93 12.86
CA GLN A 277 16.95 9.22 14.30
C GLN A 277 17.47 8.03 15.12
N GLY A 278 17.12 6.81 14.74
CA GLY A 278 17.59 5.60 15.41
C GLY A 278 19.10 5.40 15.29
N ARG A 279 19.67 5.76 14.13
CA ARG A 279 21.12 5.77 13.90
C ARG A 279 21.84 6.83 14.74
N LEU A 280 21.35 8.07 14.71
CA LEU A 280 22.00 9.24 15.34
C LEU A 280 21.88 9.25 16.86
N SER A 281 20.71 8.85 17.40
CA SER A 281 20.44 8.82 18.84
C SER A 281 19.85 7.48 19.28
N PRO A 282 20.66 6.40 19.34
CA PRO A 282 20.16 5.06 19.65
C PRO A 282 19.51 4.95 21.04
N GLY A 283 19.92 5.78 22.00
CA GLY A 283 19.35 5.83 23.35
C GLY A 283 17.90 6.36 23.40
N GLU A 284 17.57 7.32 22.54
CA GLU A 284 16.25 7.96 22.47
C GLU A 284 15.37 7.38 21.34
N SER A 285 15.93 6.48 20.53
CA SER A 285 15.27 5.87 19.37
C SER A 285 13.91 5.27 19.69
N GLY A 286 13.73 4.66 20.87
CA GLY A 286 12.45 4.11 21.31
C GLY A 286 11.39 5.16 21.60
N GLN A 287 11.78 6.27 22.21
CA GLN A 287 10.89 7.38 22.54
C GLN A 287 10.42 8.06 21.26
N TYR A 288 11.33 8.33 20.33
CA TYR A 288 10.97 8.85 19.02
C TYR A 288 10.12 7.84 18.20
N ALA A 289 10.41 6.54 18.28
CA ALA A 289 9.60 5.52 17.62
C ALA A 289 8.16 5.49 18.15
N ALA A 290 7.94 5.67 19.46
CA ALA A 290 6.60 5.77 20.04
C ALA A 290 5.84 6.98 19.46
N VAL A 291 6.51 8.11 19.33
CA VAL A 291 5.97 9.31 18.67
C VAL A 291 5.61 9.01 17.21
N SER A 292 6.54 8.46 16.43
CA SER A 292 6.34 8.14 15.00
C SER A 292 5.20 7.14 14.77
N VAL A 293 5.10 6.08 15.58
CA VAL A 293 3.98 5.12 15.50
C VAL A 293 2.64 5.78 15.79
N THR A 294 2.57 6.67 16.78
CA THR A 294 1.35 7.42 17.12
C THR A 294 0.89 8.27 15.93
N CYS A 295 1.81 8.96 15.25
CA CYS A 295 1.51 9.81 14.10
C CYS A 295 1.16 9.01 12.84
N LYS A 296 1.74 7.82 12.65
CA LYS A 296 1.52 6.95 11.47
C LYS A 296 0.10 6.38 11.37
N VAL A 297 -0.70 6.44 12.43
CA VAL A 297 -2.13 6.09 12.35
C VAL A 297 -2.84 6.91 11.26
N LEU A 298 -2.44 8.18 11.06
CA LEU A 298 -2.96 9.03 9.99
C LEU A 298 -2.60 8.51 8.59
N MET A 299 -1.42 7.91 8.42
CA MET A 299 -0.99 7.30 7.15
C MET A 299 -1.84 6.11 6.76
N PHE A 300 -2.08 5.20 7.70
CA PHE A 300 -2.91 4.05 7.44
C PHE A 300 -4.35 4.46 7.10
N GLY A 301 -4.88 5.49 7.79
CA GLY A 301 -6.13 6.14 7.42
C GLY A 301 -6.11 6.64 5.98
N ALA A 302 -5.13 7.48 5.61
CA ALA A 302 -5.02 8.03 4.26
C ALA A 302 -4.93 6.96 3.16
N VAL A 303 -4.20 5.86 3.40
CA VAL A 303 -4.10 4.74 2.45
C VAL A 303 -5.43 4.01 2.28
N VAL A 304 -6.16 3.76 3.38
CA VAL A 304 -7.50 3.17 3.33
C VAL A 304 -8.47 4.08 2.57
N LEU A 305 -8.47 5.39 2.88
CA LEU A 305 -9.29 6.37 2.19
C LEU A 305 -8.97 6.41 0.68
N ALA A 306 -7.68 6.37 0.31
CA ALA A 306 -7.27 6.32 -1.09
C ALA A 306 -7.78 5.07 -1.81
N GLY A 307 -7.76 3.91 -1.14
CA GLY A 307 -8.20 2.64 -1.72
C GLY A 307 -9.70 2.52 -1.93
N PHE A 308 -10.52 3.10 -1.05
CA PHE A 308 -11.99 2.98 -1.13
C PHE A 308 -12.67 4.16 -1.81
N LEU A 309 -12.27 5.39 -1.49
CA LEU A 309 -13.02 6.57 -1.89
C LEU A 309 -12.69 7.02 -3.32
N LEU A 310 -11.45 6.82 -3.81
CA LEU A 310 -11.07 7.24 -5.16
C LEU A 310 -11.72 6.38 -6.28
N PRO A 311 -11.77 5.03 -6.20
CA PRO A 311 -12.37 4.21 -7.26
C PRO A 311 -13.90 4.33 -7.32
N GLU A 312 -14.59 4.31 -6.18
CA GLU A 312 -16.06 4.45 -6.10
C GLU A 312 -16.52 5.80 -6.68
N ALA A 313 -15.71 6.84 -6.47
CA ALA A 313 -16.03 8.17 -6.93
C ALA A 313 -15.66 8.38 -8.42
N ALA A 314 -14.71 7.60 -8.95
CA ALA A 314 -14.45 7.48 -10.39
C ALA A 314 -15.59 6.76 -11.15
N ASP A 315 -16.23 5.76 -10.55
CA ASP A 315 -17.41 5.09 -11.13
C ASP A 315 -18.63 6.02 -11.20
N ARG A 316 -18.77 6.96 -10.25
CA ARG A 316 -19.84 7.98 -10.25
C ARG A 316 -19.63 9.11 -11.26
N ARG A 317 -18.55 9.10 -12.07
CA ARG A 317 -18.28 10.08 -13.14
C ARG A 317 -19.33 10.14 -14.24
N HIS A 318 -20.25 9.17 -14.29
CA HIS A 318 -21.41 9.21 -15.18
C HIS A 318 -22.41 10.34 -14.87
N LEU A 319 -22.27 11.06 -13.75
CA LEU A 319 -23.19 12.11 -13.31
C LEU A 319 -22.64 13.56 -13.43
N GLY A 320 -21.48 13.77 -14.08
CA GLY A 320 -20.99 15.12 -14.41
C GLY A 320 -20.28 15.89 -13.28
N GLU A 321 -20.20 15.33 -12.06
CA GLU A 321 -19.49 15.98 -10.94
C GLU A 321 -18.00 15.60 -10.81
N HIS A 322 -17.22 16.57 -10.33
CA HIS A 322 -15.79 16.73 -10.54
C HIS A 322 -14.93 15.90 -9.58
N ALA A 323 -13.96 15.14 -10.10
CA ALA A 323 -12.98 14.36 -9.32
C ALA A 323 -12.22 15.15 -8.23
N LEU A 324 -12.18 16.48 -8.33
CA LEU A 324 -11.63 17.36 -7.29
C LEU A 324 -12.50 17.49 -6.06
N HIS A 325 -13.83 17.53 -6.22
CA HIS A 325 -14.75 17.60 -5.09
C HIS A 325 -14.59 16.36 -4.21
N GLN A 326 -14.40 15.20 -4.83
CA GLN A 326 -14.19 13.92 -4.17
C GLN A 326 -12.84 13.87 -3.42
N LEU A 327 -11.78 14.37 -4.05
CA LEU A 327 -10.49 14.54 -3.38
C LEU A 327 -10.62 15.49 -2.18
N GLY A 328 -11.37 16.58 -2.32
CA GLY A 328 -11.69 17.52 -1.23
C GLY A 328 -12.45 16.85 -0.08
N ALA A 329 -13.49 16.06 -0.39
CA ALA A 329 -14.24 15.31 0.61
C ALA A 329 -13.35 14.28 1.34
N THR A 330 -12.48 13.59 0.60
CA THR A 330 -11.52 12.62 1.16
C THR A 330 -10.53 13.31 2.10
N LEU A 331 -10.04 14.50 1.73
CA LEU A 331 -9.19 15.34 2.58
C LEU A 331 -9.93 15.83 3.83
N ALA A 332 -11.20 16.20 3.70
CA ALA A 332 -12.02 16.63 4.83
C ALA A 332 -12.23 15.48 5.84
N ILE A 333 -12.45 14.24 5.35
CA ILE A 333 -12.55 13.06 6.22
C ILE A 333 -11.21 12.79 6.92
N LEU A 334 -10.07 12.93 6.22
CA LEU A 334 -8.73 12.79 6.83
C LEU A 334 -8.43 13.90 7.86
N ALA A 335 -8.96 15.11 7.63
CA ALA A 335 -8.73 16.25 8.50
C ALA A 335 -9.30 16.04 9.93
N LEU A 336 -10.36 15.24 10.08
CA LEU A 336 -10.97 14.97 11.38
C LEU A 336 -10.02 14.21 12.35
N PRO A 337 -9.53 12.99 12.04
CA PRO A 337 -8.59 12.30 12.91
C PRO A 337 -7.25 13.05 13.03
N ALA A 338 -6.83 13.79 11.99
CA ALA A 338 -5.66 14.66 12.07
C ALA A 338 -5.84 15.78 13.09
N ALA A 339 -6.97 16.48 13.07
CA ALA A 339 -7.30 17.54 14.03
C ALA A 339 -7.36 16.99 15.46
N VAL A 340 -8.00 15.84 15.68
CA VAL A 340 -8.05 15.18 16.99
C VAL A 340 -6.64 14.88 17.50
N LEU A 341 -5.78 14.31 16.66
CA LEU A 341 -4.40 14.00 17.05
C LEU A 341 -3.58 15.28 17.30
N LEU A 342 -3.72 16.31 16.48
CA LEU A 342 -3.02 17.58 16.65
C LEU A 342 -3.43 18.30 17.95
N VAL A 343 -4.73 18.29 18.28
CA VAL A 343 -5.25 18.84 19.55
C VAL A 343 -4.73 18.04 20.73
N ALA A 344 -4.77 16.70 20.67
CA ALA A 344 -4.23 15.86 21.73
C ALA A 344 -2.71 16.07 21.91
N ALA A 345 -1.97 16.21 20.80
CA ALA A 345 -0.54 16.43 20.78
C ALA A 345 -0.13 17.84 21.28
N SER A 346 -0.99 18.84 21.14
CA SER A 346 -0.73 20.18 21.69
C SER A 346 -1.17 20.31 23.14
N ALA A 347 -2.27 19.67 23.55
CA ALA A 347 -2.83 19.80 24.89
C ALA A 347 -2.11 18.92 25.93
N ALA A 348 -1.81 17.66 25.60
CA ALA A 348 -1.26 16.69 26.56
C ALA A 348 -0.38 15.62 25.90
N PRO A 349 0.74 15.98 25.23
CA PRO A 349 1.55 15.04 24.47
C PRO A 349 2.16 13.92 25.33
N ALA A 350 2.64 14.25 26.54
CA ALA A 350 3.20 13.27 27.46
C ALA A 350 2.12 12.30 28.00
N ALA A 351 0.92 12.79 28.28
CA ALA A 351 -0.19 11.93 28.74
C ALA A 351 -0.61 10.94 27.66
N LEU A 352 -0.69 11.39 26.40
CA LEU A 352 -1.02 10.51 25.27
C LEU A 352 0.00 9.39 25.11
N LEU A 353 1.29 9.72 25.12
CA LEU A 353 2.37 8.72 25.02
C LEU A 353 2.43 7.79 26.23
N SER A 354 2.25 8.33 27.44
CA SER A 354 2.25 7.54 28.67
C SER A 354 1.10 6.54 28.70
N LEU A 355 -0.10 6.95 28.26
CA LEU A 355 -1.26 6.06 28.18
C LEU A 355 -1.04 4.94 27.16
N ALA A 356 -0.50 5.24 25.99
CA ALA A 356 -0.32 4.25 24.93
C ALA A 356 0.89 3.32 25.20
N PHE A 357 2.07 3.88 25.46
CA PHE A 357 3.35 3.17 25.48
C PHE A 357 3.94 3.01 26.89
N GLY A 358 3.50 3.82 27.85
CA GLY A 358 4.03 3.88 29.21
C GLY A 358 4.91 5.11 29.47
N PRO A 359 5.14 5.48 30.74
CA PRO A 359 5.79 6.74 31.12
C PRO A 359 7.23 6.86 30.62
N ARG A 360 7.96 5.77 30.41
CA ARG A 360 9.35 5.79 29.89
C ARG A 360 9.49 6.31 28.45
N PHE A 361 8.38 6.48 27.72
CA PHE A 361 8.38 6.93 26.33
C PHE A 361 8.11 8.44 26.18
N THR A 362 8.02 9.20 27.28
CA THR A 362 7.55 10.60 27.23
C THR A 362 8.63 11.64 26.94
N ASP A 363 9.92 11.30 26.99
CA ASP A 363 11.00 12.30 26.87
C ASP A 363 11.03 12.95 25.47
N ALA A 364 10.59 12.20 24.44
CA ALA A 364 10.42 12.72 23.08
C ALA A 364 9.05 13.38 22.84
N SER A 365 8.23 13.62 23.86
CA SER A 365 6.86 14.15 23.71
C SER A 365 6.79 15.49 22.97
N GLY A 366 7.82 16.34 23.07
CA GLY A 366 7.91 17.60 22.32
C GLY A 366 7.97 17.41 20.80
N ALA A 367 8.32 16.21 20.31
CA ALA A 367 8.34 15.88 18.88
C ALA A 367 6.94 15.50 18.34
N LEU A 368 5.98 15.23 19.22
CA LEU A 368 4.68 14.68 18.83
C LEU A 368 3.86 15.63 17.98
N LEU A 369 3.74 16.91 18.38
CA LEU A 369 3.01 17.89 17.60
C LEU A 369 3.62 18.13 16.21
N PRO A 370 4.93 18.46 16.06
CA PRO A 370 5.51 18.67 14.74
C PRO A 370 5.44 17.40 13.87
N LEU A 371 5.63 16.21 14.42
CA LEU A 371 5.54 14.97 13.64
C LEU A 371 4.09 14.61 13.25
N ALA A 372 3.10 14.89 14.12
CA ALA A 372 1.69 14.72 13.78
C ALA A 372 1.28 15.65 12.62
N ALA A 373 1.79 16.89 12.62
CA ALA A 373 1.60 17.82 11.52
C ALA A 373 2.31 17.32 10.24
N ALA A 374 3.55 16.80 10.35
CA ALA A 374 4.30 16.26 9.23
C ALA A 374 3.56 15.09 8.57
N MET A 375 3.06 14.15 9.38
CA MET A 375 2.26 13.02 8.90
C MET A 375 0.89 13.48 8.37
N THR A 376 0.31 14.57 8.86
CA THR A 376 -0.90 15.14 8.23
C THR A 376 -0.60 15.63 6.81
N CYS A 377 0.50 16.36 6.62
CA CYS A 377 0.96 16.81 5.30
C CYS A 377 1.29 15.65 4.36
N LEU A 378 1.98 14.62 4.87
CA LEU A 378 2.28 13.42 4.09
C LEU A 378 0.99 12.67 3.71
N GLY A 379 -0.05 12.71 4.55
CA GLY A 379 -1.32 12.03 4.30
C GLY A 379 -2.10 12.68 3.17
N ALA A 380 -2.15 14.01 3.17
CA ALA A 380 -2.64 14.78 2.04
C ALA A 380 -1.84 14.48 0.76
N THR A 381 -0.51 14.42 0.87
CA THR A 381 0.39 14.08 -0.24
C THR A 381 0.12 12.68 -0.81
N VAL A 382 -0.18 11.69 0.03
CA VAL A 382 -0.58 10.35 -0.40
C VAL A 382 -1.84 10.45 -1.27
N LEU A 383 -2.87 11.18 -0.83
CA LEU A 383 -4.11 11.37 -1.60
C LEU A 383 -3.86 12.12 -2.92
N PHE A 384 -3.06 13.19 -2.88
CA PHE A 384 -2.65 13.94 -4.08
C PHE A 384 -1.89 13.06 -5.06
N THR A 385 -0.99 12.22 -4.57
CA THR A 385 -0.20 11.31 -5.40
C THR A 385 -1.10 10.29 -6.10
N HIS A 386 -2.06 9.69 -5.40
CA HIS A 386 -3.01 8.78 -6.03
C HIS A 386 -3.85 9.48 -7.12
N TYR A 387 -4.30 10.71 -6.86
CA TYR A 387 -5.01 11.52 -7.85
C TYR A 387 -4.14 11.85 -9.07
N LEU A 388 -2.91 12.32 -8.86
CA LEU A 388 -1.98 12.70 -9.92
C LEU A 388 -1.52 11.51 -10.77
N LEU A 389 -1.31 10.35 -10.13
CA LEU A 389 -1.01 9.10 -10.83
C LEU A 389 -2.20 8.63 -11.67
N ALA A 390 -3.43 8.77 -11.17
CA ALA A 390 -4.64 8.47 -11.95
C ALA A 390 -4.79 9.38 -13.18
N LEU A 391 -4.22 10.59 -13.14
CA LEU A 391 -4.12 11.51 -14.28
C LEU A 391 -2.86 11.29 -15.14
N GLY A 392 -2.01 10.31 -14.81
CA GLY A 392 -0.77 10.00 -15.54
C GLY A 392 0.36 11.02 -15.37
N SER A 393 0.30 11.89 -14.37
CA SER A 393 1.32 12.91 -14.13
C SER A 393 2.60 12.31 -13.54
N ARG A 394 3.72 12.41 -14.27
CA ARG A 394 5.04 11.97 -13.78
C ARG A 394 5.76 13.01 -12.92
N ALA A 395 5.29 14.26 -12.92
CA ALA A 395 5.89 15.34 -12.13
C ALA A 395 5.87 15.04 -10.63
N VAL A 396 4.89 14.27 -10.16
CA VAL A 396 4.81 13.84 -8.76
C VAL A 396 6.02 12.99 -8.34
N LEU A 397 6.61 12.21 -9.24
CA LEU A 397 7.79 11.40 -8.92
C LEU A 397 9.02 12.25 -8.66
N VAL A 398 9.19 13.32 -9.43
CA VAL A 398 10.31 14.24 -9.24
C VAL A 398 10.15 14.96 -7.90
N ALA A 399 8.94 15.43 -7.58
CA ALA A 399 8.65 16.02 -6.28
C ALA A 399 8.95 15.03 -5.13
N LEU A 400 8.42 13.81 -5.19
CA LEU A 400 8.64 12.79 -4.17
C LEU A 400 10.12 12.41 -4.00
N GLY A 401 10.86 12.23 -5.11
CA GLY A 401 12.27 11.87 -5.08
C GLY A 401 13.17 12.98 -4.52
N LEU A 402 12.96 14.22 -4.95
CA LEU A 402 13.69 15.38 -4.42
C LEU A 402 13.40 15.58 -2.93
N THR A 403 12.13 15.47 -2.53
CA THR A 403 11.76 15.55 -1.12
C THR A 403 12.34 14.41 -0.30
N ALA A 404 12.38 13.17 -0.81
CA ALA A 404 12.99 12.05 -0.10
C ALA A 404 14.50 12.27 0.15
N ALA A 405 15.23 12.78 -0.85
CA ALA A 405 16.63 13.16 -0.69
C ALA A 405 16.80 14.33 0.31
N ALA A 406 15.95 15.36 0.22
CA ALA A 406 15.97 16.49 1.13
C ALA A 406 15.63 16.08 2.58
N ALA A 407 14.64 15.21 2.78
CA ALA A 407 14.27 14.66 4.08
C ALA A 407 15.45 13.94 4.72
N ALA A 408 16.10 13.03 3.97
CA ALA A 408 17.27 12.31 4.46
C ALA A 408 18.41 13.27 4.87
N GLY A 409 18.70 14.29 4.06
CA GLY A 409 19.74 15.28 4.35
C GLY A 409 19.40 16.16 5.56
N LEU A 410 18.23 16.78 5.59
CA LEU A 410 17.82 17.71 6.65
C LEU A 410 17.62 17.01 8.00
N ILE A 411 17.08 15.79 8.00
CA ILE A 411 16.96 14.99 9.22
C ILE A 411 18.35 14.57 9.72
N ALA A 412 19.29 14.25 8.83
CA ALA A 412 20.67 13.95 9.24
C ALA A 412 21.34 15.16 9.92
N LEU A 413 21.03 16.39 9.47
CA LEU A 413 21.52 17.63 10.07
C LEU A 413 20.88 17.96 11.44
N ALA A 414 19.80 17.28 11.82
CA ALA A 414 19.14 17.51 13.11
C ALA A 414 19.96 17.01 14.33
N GLY A 415 21.09 16.32 14.09
CA GLY A 415 22.04 15.93 15.13
C GLY A 415 21.48 14.94 16.15
N GLY A 416 20.38 14.24 15.82
CA GLY A 416 19.75 13.26 16.68
C GLY A 416 18.79 13.84 17.73
N SER A 417 18.46 15.14 17.70
CA SER A 417 17.40 15.71 18.55
C SER A 417 16.01 15.29 18.06
N PRO A 418 15.18 14.60 18.89
CA PRO A 418 13.83 14.15 18.49
C PRO A 418 12.96 15.30 17.96
N VAL A 419 12.99 16.46 18.63
CA VAL A 419 12.16 17.62 18.29
C VAL A 419 12.65 18.28 17.01
N THR A 420 13.97 18.45 16.85
CA THR A 420 14.55 19.03 15.64
C THR A 420 14.29 18.12 14.44
N THR A 421 14.45 16.81 14.59
CA THR A 421 14.14 15.81 13.56
C THR A 421 12.67 15.93 13.10
N ALA A 422 11.72 15.98 14.03
CA ALA A 422 10.31 16.14 13.70
C ALA A 422 9.98 17.49 13.03
N ARG A 423 10.67 18.58 13.41
CA ARG A 423 10.50 19.89 12.77
C ARG A 423 11.08 19.92 11.35
N MET A 424 12.22 19.27 11.12
CA MET A 424 12.82 19.14 9.79
C MET A 424 11.94 18.29 8.88
N ASP A 425 11.41 17.17 9.39
CA ASP A 425 10.44 16.36 8.64
C ASP A 425 9.18 17.18 8.30
N LEU A 426 8.60 17.90 9.28
CA LEU A 426 7.46 18.80 9.03
C LEU A 426 7.73 19.81 7.91
N ALA A 427 8.88 20.50 7.94
CA ALA A 427 9.22 21.48 6.92
C ALA A 427 9.23 20.85 5.52
N VAL A 428 9.84 19.66 5.40
CA VAL A 428 9.96 18.93 4.14
C VAL A 428 8.61 18.40 3.65
N GLN A 429 7.80 17.82 4.55
CA GLN A 429 6.46 17.32 4.21
C GLN A 429 5.49 18.46 3.87
N ALA A 430 5.58 19.60 4.54
CA ALA A 430 4.76 20.78 4.23
C ALA A 430 5.04 21.32 2.82
N VAL A 431 6.33 21.43 2.46
CA VAL A 431 6.72 21.81 1.09
C VAL A 431 6.22 20.80 0.07
N LEU A 432 6.36 19.50 0.32
CA LEU A 432 5.88 18.45 -0.58
C LEU A 432 4.35 18.48 -0.74
N ALA A 433 3.60 18.67 0.35
CA ALA A 433 2.15 18.79 0.31
C ALA A 433 1.71 20.03 -0.50
N ALA A 434 2.39 21.17 -0.33
CA ALA A 434 2.12 22.37 -1.11
C ALA A 434 2.43 22.17 -2.59
N VAL A 435 3.59 21.60 -2.93
CA VAL A 435 3.99 21.33 -4.33
C VAL A 435 3.01 20.36 -5.00
N THR A 436 2.66 19.25 -4.34
CA THR A 436 1.71 18.28 -4.89
C THR A 436 0.30 18.83 -4.98
N GLY A 437 -0.16 19.62 -4.02
CA GLY A 437 -1.43 20.36 -4.09
C GLY A 437 -1.47 21.35 -5.26
N LEU A 438 -0.38 22.08 -5.52
CA LEU A 438 -0.26 22.97 -6.68
C LEU A 438 -0.29 22.19 -8.00
N LEU A 439 0.34 21.01 -8.05
CA LEU A 439 0.26 20.11 -9.22
C LEU A 439 -1.17 19.65 -9.47
N VAL A 440 -1.92 19.29 -8.42
CA VAL A 440 -3.35 18.94 -8.51
C VAL A 440 -4.16 20.13 -9.05
N ALA A 441 -3.98 21.33 -8.50
CA ALA A 441 -4.67 22.53 -8.94
C ALA A 441 -4.35 22.89 -10.41
N ARG A 442 -3.09 22.72 -10.85
CA ARG A 442 -2.69 22.91 -12.25
C ARG A 442 -3.32 21.87 -13.17
N ALA A 443 -3.35 20.60 -12.76
CA ALA A 443 -3.97 19.53 -13.54
C ALA A 443 -5.49 19.77 -13.71
N ALA A 444 -6.16 20.17 -12.63
CA ALA A 444 -7.56 20.57 -12.61
C ALA A 444 -7.90 21.70 -13.60
N ARG A 445 -7.13 22.80 -13.57
CA ARG A 445 -7.34 23.93 -14.48
C ARG A 445 -7.23 23.51 -15.94
N ARG A 446 -6.26 22.67 -16.29
CA ARG A 446 -6.09 22.16 -17.66
C ARG A 446 -7.29 21.36 -18.16
N THR A 447 -7.90 20.55 -17.30
CA THR A 447 -9.12 19.80 -17.65
C THR A 447 -10.35 20.69 -17.83
N MET A 448 -10.44 21.83 -17.12
CA MET A 448 -11.55 22.77 -17.28
C MET A 448 -11.40 23.69 -18.50
N SER A 449 -10.16 24.04 -18.87
CA SER A 449 -9.87 24.93 -20.01
C SER A 449 -9.83 24.22 -21.37
N ALA A 450 -9.99 22.89 -21.43
CA ALA A 450 -9.99 22.16 -22.69
C ALA A 450 -11.25 22.52 -23.52
N PRO A 451 -11.12 23.15 -24.70
CA PRO A 451 -12.25 23.54 -25.53
C PRO A 451 -12.85 22.28 -26.18
N GLY A 452 -13.94 21.76 -25.61
CA GLY A 452 -14.63 20.59 -26.17
C GLY A 452 -15.87 20.12 -25.41
N ALA A 453 -16.00 20.42 -24.11
CA ALA A 453 -17.15 19.98 -23.31
C ALA A 453 -18.46 20.76 -23.61
N GLY A 454 -18.39 21.90 -24.31
CA GLY A 454 -19.54 22.78 -24.55
C GLY A 454 -20.22 22.70 -25.92
N ARG A 455 -19.75 21.86 -26.87
CA ARG A 455 -20.29 21.84 -28.25
C ARG A 455 -21.15 20.64 -28.63
N ALA A 456 -21.27 19.62 -27.76
CA ALA A 456 -22.10 18.45 -28.03
C ALA A 456 -23.56 18.59 -27.55
N ALA A 457 -23.85 19.53 -26.64
CA ALA A 457 -25.19 19.68 -26.06
C ALA A 457 -26.17 20.51 -26.91
N THR A 458 -25.70 21.24 -27.93
CA THR A 458 -26.54 22.16 -28.72
C THR A 458 -26.84 21.69 -30.15
N LYS A 459 -26.42 20.49 -30.55
CA LYS A 459 -26.62 19.98 -31.92
C LYS A 459 -27.61 18.82 -32.08
N VAL A 460 -28.36 18.45 -31.04
CA VAL A 460 -29.43 17.43 -31.12
C VAL A 460 -30.84 18.05 -31.01
N ALA A 461 -30.97 19.37 -30.93
CA ALA A 461 -32.27 20.03 -30.85
C ALA A 461 -32.86 20.52 -32.20
N HIS A 462 -32.15 20.34 -33.32
CA HIS A 462 -32.71 20.61 -34.66
C HIS A 462 -32.06 19.73 -35.72
N ALA A 463 -32.62 18.54 -35.92
CA ALA A 463 -32.70 17.84 -37.21
C ALA A 463 -33.77 16.74 -37.09
#